data_AF-A0A2N2PW52-F1
#
_entry.id   AF-A0A2N2PW52-F1
#
_cell.length_a   1.000
_cell.length_b   1.000
_cell.length_c   1.000
_cell.angle_alpha   90.00
_cell.angle_beta   90.00
_cell.angle_gamma   90.00
#
_symmetry.space_group_name_H-M   'P 1'
#
loop_
_entity.id
_entity.type
_entity.pdbx_description
1 polymer ?
#
loop_
_entity_poly.entity_id
_entity_poly.type
_entity_poly.pdbx_seq_one_letter_code
_entity_poly.pdbx_strand_id
1 'polypeptide(L)'
;MNNSYSSPISDDPDEYPKVTQADLDRATFRVGLKPAPRKRRVTILLDTGLVEYFKAKAGERGYQTLINDTLRQVMGRDDLEERLRRVIREELHREVLQPGAR
;
A
#
# COMPACT_ATOMS: atom_id res chain seq x y z
N MET A 1 -15.30 -19.96 -47.46
CA MET A 1 -16.06 -20.82 -46.53
C MET A 1 -15.61 -20.41 -45.14
N ASN A 2 -16.42 -19.61 -44.45
CA ASN A 2 -16.00 -18.89 -43.26
C ASN A 2 -16.71 -19.55 -42.08
N ASN A 3 -15.99 -20.39 -41.34
CA ASN A 3 -16.54 -21.07 -40.17
C ASN A 3 -16.64 -20.06 -39.02
N SER A 4 -17.80 -19.45 -38.87
CA SER A 4 -18.17 -18.65 -37.71
C SER A 4 -18.24 -19.57 -36.49
N TYR A 5 -17.22 -19.56 -35.65
CA TYR A 5 -17.26 -20.16 -34.31
C TYR A 5 -18.13 -19.28 -33.41
N SER A 6 -19.44 -19.48 -33.45
CA SER A 6 -20.33 -19.03 -32.40
C SER A 6 -20.89 -20.29 -31.76
N SER A 7 -20.37 -20.65 -30.58
CA SER A 7 -21.03 -21.68 -29.78
C SER A 7 -22.41 -21.16 -29.37
N PRO A 8 -23.46 -21.99 -29.40
CA PRO A 8 -24.73 -21.63 -28.80
C PRO A 8 -24.51 -21.35 -27.31
N ILE A 9 -25.11 -20.28 -26.80
CA ILE A 9 -25.16 -20.03 -25.35
C ILE A 9 -25.95 -21.21 -24.76
N SER A 10 -25.30 -22.00 -23.91
CA SER A 10 -25.95 -23.12 -23.23
C SER A 10 -27.02 -22.56 -22.28
N ASP A 11 -28.26 -23.02 -22.43
CA ASP A 11 -29.36 -22.70 -21.50
C ASP A 11 -29.30 -23.53 -20.21
N ASP A 12 -28.38 -24.50 -20.11
CA ASP A 12 -28.08 -25.15 -18.84
C ASP A 12 -27.42 -24.11 -17.93
N PRO A 13 -28.01 -23.77 -16.78
CA PRO A 13 -27.33 -22.94 -15.81
C PRO A 13 -26.10 -23.73 -15.35
N ASP A 14 -24.91 -23.31 -15.79
CA ASP A 14 -23.65 -23.80 -15.26
C ASP A 14 -23.76 -23.77 -13.73
N GLU A 15 -23.91 -24.94 -13.10
CA GLU A 15 -24.12 -25.04 -11.66
C GLU A 15 -22.78 -24.67 -10.99
N TYR A 16 -22.57 -23.36 -10.82
CA TYR A 16 -21.37 -22.86 -10.19
C TYR A 16 -21.44 -23.26 -8.72
N PRO A 17 -20.38 -23.88 -8.17
CA PRO A 17 -20.36 -24.21 -6.76
C PRO A 17 -20.59 -22.94 -5.95
N LYS A 18 -21.42 -23.05 -4.90
CA LYS A 18 -21.67 -21.93 -3.99
C LYS A 18 -20.34 -21.48 -3.39
N VAL A 19 -20.08 -20.17 -3.44
CA VAL A 19 -18.87 -19.57 -2.85
C VAL A 19 -18.80 -19.93 -1.37
N THR A 20 -17.72 -20.59 -0.97
CA THR A 20 -17.50 -21.00 0.42
C THR A 20 -16.63 -19.97 1.17
N GLN A 21 -16.65 -20.01 2.50
CA GLN A 21 -15.75 -19.19 3.31
C GLN A 21 -14.26 -19.49 3.01
N ALA A 22 -13.92 -20.75 2.74
CA ALA A 22 -12.57 -21.16 2.37
C ALA A 22 -12.08 -20.53 1.05
N ASP A 23 -13.00 -20.19 0.15
CA ASP A 23 -12.67 -19.49 -1.10
C ASP A 23 -12.36 -18.01 -0.83
N LEU A 24 -13.10 -17.39 0.10
CA LEU A 24 -12.86 -16.01 0.54
C LEU A 24 -11.56 -15.87 1.35
N ASP A 25 -11.25 -16.86 2.19
CA ASP A 25 -10.05 -16.84 3.04
C ASP A 25 -8.77 -16.94 2.21
N ARG A 26 -8.82 -17.62 1.06
CA ARG A 26 -7.71 -17.73 0.08
C ARG A 26 -7.69 -16.57 -0.91
N ALA A 27 -8.69 -15.69 -0.91
CA ALA A 27 -8.79 -14.61 -1.88
C ALA A 27 -7.73 -13.52 -1.67
N THR A 28 -7.20 -12.99 -2.77
CA THR A 28 -6.29 -11.84 -2.74
C THR A 28 -7.09 -10.55 -2.68
N PHE A 29 -6.91 -9.76 -1.62
CA PHE A 29 -7.55 -8.45 -1.50
C PHE A 29 -6.97 -7.47 -2.54
N ARG A 30 -7.85 -6.84 -3.33
CA ARG A 30 -7.48 -5.91 -4.39
C ARG A 30 -8.29 -4.61 -4.30
N VAL A 31 -7.65 -3.49 -4.61
CA VAL A 31 -8.28 -2.17 -4.76
C VAL A 31 -7.85 -1.61 -6.12
N GLY A 32 -8.80 -1.26 -6.98
CA GLY A 32 -8.49 -0.81 -8.35
C GLY A 32 -7.71 -1.86 -9.15
N LEU A 33 -8.10 -3.15 -9.03
CA LEU A 33 -7.46 -4.32 -9.65
C LEU A 33 -6.01 -4.61 -9.20
N LYS A 34 -5.43 -3.81 -8.31
CA LYS A 34 -4.09 -4.02 -7.77
C LYS A 34 -4.16 -4.70 -6.40
N PRO A 35 -3.29 -5.68 -6.09
CA PRO A 35 -3.16 -6.22 -4.74
C PRO A 35 -2.97 -5.09 -3.73
N ALA A 36 -3.78 -5.10 -2.68
CA ALA A 36 -3.74 -4.06 -1.65
C ALA A 36 -3.40 -4.68 -0.29
N PRO A 37 -2.57 -4.02 0.53
CA PRO A 37 -2.29 -4.49 1.88
C PRO A 37 -3.55 -4.41 2.74
N ARG A 38 -3.80 -5.47 3.51
CA ARG A 38 -4.89 -5.49 4.49
C ARG A 38 -4.49 -4.70 5.74
N LYS A 39 -5.42 -3.92 6.29
CA LYS A 39 -5.23 -3.31 7.61
C LYS A 39 -5.12 -4.43 8.66
N ARG A 40 -4.14 -4.35 9.55
CA ARG A 40 -3.98 -5.28 10.69
C ARG A 40 -4.48 -4.58 11.95
N ARG A 41 -5.29 -5.27 12.76
CA ARG A 41 -5.69 -4.78 14.08
C ARG A 41 -4.49 -4.94 15.03
N VAL A 42 -4.08 -3.86 15.66
CA VAL A 42 -3.04 -3.83 16.68
C VAL A 42 -3.60 -3.16 17.93
N THR A 43 -3.06 -3.50 19.09
CA THR A 43 -3.38 -2.83 20.36
C THR A 43 -2.17 -1.99 20.74
N ILE A 44 -2.34 -0.68 20.77
CA ILE A 44 -1.29 0.29 21.13
C ILE A 44 -1.89 1.34 22.07
N LEU A 45 -1.08 1.88 22.96
CA LEU A 45 -1.44 3.04 23.77
C LEU A 45 -1.05 4.31 23.01
N LEU A 46 -1.93 5.30 23.01
CA LEU A 46 -1.69 6.63 22.45
C LEU A 46 -2.08 7.67 23.51
N ASP A 47 -1.33 8.76 23.57
CA ASP A 47 -1.63 9.86 24.49
C ASP A 47 -3.00 10.47 24.18
N THR A 48 -3.73 10.82 25.24
CA THR A 48 -5.06 11.43 25.11
C THR A 48 -5.03 12.69 24.24
N GLY A 49 -4.03 13.55 24.42
CA GLY A 49 -3.87 14.77 23.60
C GLY A 49 -3.66 14.48 22.11
N LEU A 50 -2.96 13.39 21.78
CA LEU A 50 -2.76 12.96 20.40
C LEU A 50 -4.09 12.51 19.77
N VAL A 51 -4.85 11.68 20.50
CA VAL A 51 -6.16 11.19 20.05
C VAL A 51 -7.12 12.35 19.82
N GLU A 52 -7.21 13.29 20.77
CA GLU A 52 -8.09 14.46 20.65
C GLU A 52 -7.68 15.38 19.50
N TYR A 53 -6.38 15.60 19.30
CA TYR A 53 -5.88 16.36 18.14
C TYR A 53 -6.32 15.74 16.81
N PHE A 54 -6.16 14.42 16.64
CA PHE A 54 -6.56 13.75 15.40
C PHE A 54 -8.08 13.64 15.24
N LYS A 55 -8.85 13.57 16.33
CA LYS A 55 -10.32 13.68 16.30
C LYS A 55 -10.77 15.04 15.81
N ALA A 56 -10.19 16.12 16.34
CA ALA A 56 -10.51 17.49 15.92
C ALA A 56 -10.14 17.73 14.44
N LYS A 57 -9.03 17.14 13.98
CA LYS A 57 -8.54 17.26 12.60
C LYS A 57 -9.31 16.40 11.59
N ALA A 58 -9.98 15.35 12.05
CA ALA A 58 -10.58 14.32 11.21
C ALA A 58 -11.68 14.84 10.29
N GLY A 59 -12.53 15.76 10.75
CA GLY A 59 -13.72 16.16 10.00
C GLY A 59 -14.53 14.93 9.59
N GLU A 60 -14.81 14.80 8.28
CA GLU A 60 -15.49 13.62 7.70
C GLU A 60 -14.57 12.40 7.53
N ARG A 61 -13.24 12.57 7.54
CA ARG A 61 -12.29 11.46 7.49
C ARG A 61 -12.12 10.89 8.89
N GLY A 62 -12.19 9.56 9.06
CA GLY A 62 -11.94 8.95 10.37
C GLY A 62 -10.54 9.26 10.91
N TYR A 63 -10.42 9.61 12.20
CA TYR A 63 -9.16 9.98 12.85
C TYR A 63 -8.07 8.89 12.73
N GLN A 64 -8.47 7.62 12.75
CA GLN A 64 -7.55 6.49 12.53
C GLN A 64 -6.91 6.54 11.13
N THR A 65 -7.63 7.01 10.11
CA THR A 65 -7.06 7.17 8.76
C THR A 65 -5.95 8.22 8.78
N LEU A 66 -6.18 9.37 9.44
CA LEU A 66 -5.17 10.42 9.56
C LEU A 66 -3.93 9.97 10.34
N ILE A 67 -4.11 9.20 11.42
CA ILE A 67 -2.98 8.61 12.16
C ILE A 67 -2.18 7.70 11.23
N ASN A 68 -2.84 6.81 10.49
CA ASN A 68 -2.16 5.91 9.55
C ASN A 68 -1.42 6.67 8.44
N ASP A 69 -2.02 7.73 7.89
CA ASP A 69 -1.40 8.53 6.83
C ASP A 69 -0.17 9.28 7.37
N THR A 70 -0.24 9.78 8.60
CA THR A 70 0.90 10.43 9.27
C THR A 70 2.05 9.44 9.45
N LEU A 71 1.77 8.22 9.92
CA LEU A 71 2.80 7.17 10.06
C LEU A 71 3.42 6.80 8.71
N ARG A 72 2.62 6.72 7.64
CA ARG A 72 3.13 6.47 6.28
C ARG A 72 4.05 7.58 5.79
N GLN A 73 3.72 8.84 6.08
CA GLN A 73 4.56 9.98 5.71
C GLN A 73 5.91 9.94 6.43
N VAL A 74 5.93 9.56 7.71
CA VAL A 74 7.19 9.42 8.48
C VAL A 74 8.06 8.33 7.88
N MET A 75 7.50 7.14 7.60
CA MET A 75 8.25 6.06 6.94
C MET A 75 8.90 6.52 5.63
N GLY A 76 8.16 7.25 4.79
CA GLY A 76 8.70 7.78 3.53
C GLY A 76 9.77 8.87 3.71
N ARG A 77 9.74 9.62 4.82
CA ARG A 77 10.77 10.62 5.15
C ARG A 77 12.05 9.96 5.64
N ASP A 78 11.94 8.95 6.49
CA ASP A 78 13.10 8.20 6.99
C ASP A 78 13.84 7.53 5.82
N ASP A 79 13.09 6.93 4.88
CA ASP A 79 13.64 6.36 3.64
C ASP A 79 14.37 7.42 2.79
N LEU A 80 13.82 8.64 2.70
CA LEU A 80 14.42 9.74 1.94
C LEU A 80 15.69 10.28 2.62
N GLU A 81 15.67 10.46 3.94
CA GLU A 81 16.81 10.93 4.72
C GLU A 81 17.99 9.96 4.62
N GLU A 82 17.74 8.66 4.77
CA GLU A 82 18.77 7.64 4.62
C GLU A 82 19.36 7.61 3.20
N ARG A 83 18.49 7.68 2.18
CA ARG A 83 18.93 7.75 0.78
C ARG A 83 19.77 8.99 0.53
N LEU A 84 19.34 10.15 1.03
CA LEU A 84 20.07 11.41 0.86
C LEU A 84 21.43 11.37 1.56
N ARG A 85 21.51 10.86 2.79
CA ARG A 85 22.77 10.66 3.51
C ARG A 85 23.72 9.72 2.76
N ARG A 86 23.18 8.66 2.15
CA ARG A 86 23.97 7.73 1.33
C ARG A 86 24.55 8.44 0.11
N VAL A 87 23.70 9.12 -0.67
CA VAL A 87 24.13 9.87 -1.86
C VAL A 87 25.18 10.91 -1.51
N ILE A 88 24.95 11.73 -0.46
CA ILE A 88 25.93 12.73 -0.01
C ILE A 88 27.26 12.07 0.37
N ARG A 89 27.25 10.94 1.07
CA ARG A 89 28.48 10.21 1.43
C ARG A 89 29.21 9.69 0.19
N GLU A 90 28.49 9.16 -0.78
CA GLU A 90 29.05 8.66 -2.05
C GLU A 90 29.70 9.79 -2.85
N GLU A 91 29.05 10.95 -2.95
CA GLU A 91 29.60 12.12 -3.65
C GLU A 91 30.83 12.70 -2.93
N LEU A 92 30.79 12.83 -1.60
CA LEU A 92 31.96 13.24 -0.82
C LEU A 92 33.13 12.25 -0.95
N HIS A 93 32.87 10.94 -0.96
CA HIS A 93 33.92 9.94 -1.19
C HIS A 93 34.50 10.00 -2.60
N ARG A 94 33.66 10.27 -3.62
CA ARG A 94 34.08 10.42 -5.02
C ARG A 94 34.97 11.65 -5.20
N GLU A 95 34.67 12.76 -4.54
CA GLU A 95 35.50 13.97 -4.55
C GLU A 95 36.84 13.74 -3.83
N VAL A 96 36.84 13.05 -2.69
CA VAL A 96 38.07 12.74 -1.93
C VAL A 96 38.99 11.77 -2.68
N LEU A 97 38.46 10.94 -3.58
CA LEU A 97 39.23 10.03 -4.44
C LEU A 97 39.71 10.67 -5.76
N GLN A 98 39.38 11.94 -6.02
CA GLN A 98 39.95 12.72 -7.13
C GLN A 98 40.71 13.98 -6.67
N PRO A 99 41.80 13.86 -5.87
CA PRO A 99 42.73 14.96 -5.73
C PRO A 99 43.68 14.96 -6.95
N GLY A 100 43.39 15.79 -7.97
CA GLY A 100 44.42 16.18 -8.95
C GLY A 100 44.16 15.91 -10.43
N ALA A 101 42.96 16.14 -10.94
CA ALA A 101 42.74 16.29 -12.39
C ALA A 101 42.51 17.77 -12.76
N ARG A 102 43.53 18.60 -12.54
CA ARG A 102 43.72 19.90 -13.21
C ARG A 102 45.20 20.14 -13.40
#